data_AF-A0A2D6M0J0-F1
#
_entry.id   AF-A0A2D6M0J0-F1
#
_cell.length_a   1.000
_cell.length_b   1.000
_cell.length_c   1.000
_cell.angle_alpha   90.00
_cell.angle_beta   90.00
_cell.angle_gamma   90.00
#
_symmetry.space_group_name_H-M   'P 1'
#
loop_
_entity.id
_entity.type
_entity.pdbx_description
1 polymer ?
#
loop_
_entity_poly.entity_id
_entity_poly.type
_entity_poly.pdbx_seq_one_letter_code
_entity_poly.pdbx_strand_id
1 'polypeptide(L)' 'MIEMIPKGRRKPKGSGSHLQPLGSGQRAMHANKQAVARMQVEINELSALPQRTVGQQRKLDCLVKAKIRVIRDRELIRE' A
#
# COMPACT_ATOMS: atom_id res chain seq x y z
N MET A 1 -17.76 24.89 40.28
CA MET A 1 -16.65 25.71 39.75
C MET A 1 -15.50 24.75 39.48
N ILE A 2 -15.13 24.52 38.22
CA ILE A 2 -14.06 23.58 37.87
C ILE A 2 -12.94 24.43 37.26
N GLU A 3 -11.76 24.40 37.88
CA GLU A 3 -10.58 25.12 37.42
C GLU A 3 -10.20 24.68 35.99
N MET A 4 -9.95 25.67 35.15
CA MET A 4 -9.58 25.47 33.75
C MET A 4 -8.15 24.95 33.66
N ILE A 5 -7.98 23.68 33.29
CA ILE A 5 -6.66 23.09 33.05
C ILE A 5 -5.97 23.85 31.89
N PRO A 6 -4.79 24.46 32.09
CA PRO A 6 -4.12 25.17 31.01
C PRO A 6 -3.62 24.15 29.98
N LYS A 7 -4.05 24.30 28.72
CA LYS A 7 -3.49 23.55 27.58
C LYS A 7 -2.05 24.01 27.36
N GLY A 8 -1.12 23.41 28.11
CA GLY A 8 0.30 23.52 27.84
C GLY A 8 0.57 23.07 26.40
N ARG A 9 1.15 23.95 25.60
CA ARG A 9 1.72 23.60 24.29
C ARG A 9 2.76 22.51 24.51
N ARG A 10 2.37 21.24 24.35
CA ARG A 10 3.32 20.14 24.16
C ARG A 10 3.98 20.33 22.81
N LYS A 11 5.07 21.09 22.77
CA LYS A 11 6.09 20.93 21.74
C LYS A 11 6.70 19.54 21.97
N PRO A 12 6.56 18.57 21.04
CA PRO A 12 7.32 17.34 21.17
C PRO A 12 8.81 17.69 21.07
N LYS A 13 9.52 17.59 22.18
CA LYS A 13 10.99 17.51 22.20
C LYS A 13 11.35 16.03 22.25
N GLY A 14 12.17 15.61 21.30
CA GLY A 14 12.69 14.25 21.19
C GLY A 14 11.78 13.38 20.32
N SER A 15 12.23 12.74 19.28
CA SER A 15 13.58 12.36 18.87
C SER A 15 13.86 12.89 17.48
N GLY A 16 15.13 13.14 17.15
CA GLY A 16 15.54 13.09 15.77
C GLY A 16 15.30 11.66 15.26
N SER A 17 14.07 11.38 14.81
CA SER A 17 13.94 10.54 13.64
C SER A 17 14.64 11.35 12.55
N HIS A 18 15.93 11.08 12.42
CA HIS A 18 16.59 11.12 11.13
C HIS A 18 15.63 10.36 10.22
N LEU A 19 14.73 11.10 9.56
CA LEU A 19 13.93 10.61 8.48
C LEU A 19 14.99 10.26 7.46
N GLN A 20 15.47 9.01 7.54
CA GLN A 20 16.44 8.48 6.61
C GLN A 20 15.88 8.85 5.26
N PRO A 21 16.62 9.58 4.42
CA PRO A 21 16.15 10.00 3.12
C PRO A 21 15.58 8.74 2.46
N LEU A 22 14.30 8.81 2.08
CA LEU A 22 13.50 7.76 1.47
C LEU A 22 14.42 6.86 0.63
N GLY A 23 14.87 5.75 1.22
CA GLY A 23 16.00 5.01 0.68
C GLY A 23 15.69 4.56 -0.73
N SER A 24 16.35 5.21 -1.69
CA SER A 24 16.44 5.03 -3.13
C SER A 24 15.18 4.50 -3.84
N GLY A 25 14.77 5.15 -4.93
CA GLY A 25 13.68 4.68 -5.82
C GLY A 25 13.83 3.20 -6.25
N GLN A 26 15.03 2.62 -6.17
CA GLN A 26 15.30 1.20 -6.31
C GLN A 26 14.57 0.32 -5.28
N ARG A 27 14.55 0.67 -3.98
CA ARG A 27 13.84 -0.12 -2.97
C ARG A 27 12.33 -0.05 -3.14
N ALA A 28 11.80 1.14 -3.45
CA ALA A 28 10.39 1.33 -3.76
C ALA A 28 9.99 0.53 -5.02
N MET A 29 10.83 0.55 -6.05
CA MET A 29 10.63 -0.26 -7.25
C MET A 29 10.67 -1.77 -6.96
N HIS A 30 11.62 -2.22 -6.13
CA HIS A 30 11.75 -3.62 -5.71
C HIS A 30 10.52 -4.09 -4.92
N ALA A 31 10.06 -3.29 -3.96
CA ALA A 31 8.84 -3.56 -3.20
C ALA A 31 7.61 -3.64 -4.11
N ASN A 32 7.49 -2.74 -5.09
CA ASN A 32 6.39 -2.78 -6.06
C ASN A 32 6.44 -4.02 -6.96
N LYS A 33 7.63 -4.44 -7.42
CA LYS A 33 7.78 -5.71 -8.18
C LYS A 33 7.34 -6.91 -7.34
N GLN A 34 7.76 -6.96 -6.08
CA GLN A 34 7.37 -8.03 -5.15
C GLN A 34 5.86 -8.03 -4.88
N ALA A 35 5.24 -6.86 -4.69
CA ALA A 35 3.81 -6.73 -4.48
C ALA A 35 3.00 -7.20 -5.70
N VAL A 36 3.42 -6.83 -6.92
CA VAL A 36 2.77 -7.30 -8.17
C VAL A 36 2.88 -8.82 -8.32
N ALA A 37 4.03 -9.41 -7.97
CA ALA A 37 4.19 -10.85 -8.00
C ALA A 37 3.24 -11.54 -7.01
N ARG A 38 3.12 -11.03 -5.78
CA ARG A 38 2.18 -11.58 -4.78
C ARG A 38 0.72 -11.46 -5.23
N MET A 39 0.32 -10.31 -5.77
CA MET A 39 -1.02 -10.12 -6.32
C MET A 39 -1.31 -11.10 -7.48
N GLN A 40 -0.32 -11.40 -8.33
CA GLN A 40 -0.50 -12.36 -9.42
C GLN A 40 -0.75 -13.79 -8.92
N VAL A 41 0.00 -14.23 -7.90
CA VAL A 41 -0.21 -15.56 -7.29
C VAL A 41 -1.62 -15.66 -6.74
N GLU A 42 -2.07 -14.67 -5.98
CA GLU A 42 -3.39 -14.66 -5.36
C GLU A 42 -4.53 -14.59 -6.39
N ILE A 43 -4.34 -13.85 -7.48
CA ILE A 43 -5.26 -13.86 -8.64
C ILE A 43 -5.37 -15.27 -9.23
N ASN A 44 -4.25 -15.96 -9.42
CA ASN A 44 -4.24 -17.31 -9.99
C ASN A 44 -4.96 -18.31 -9.08
N GLU A 45 -4.67 -18.26 -7.78
CA GLU A 45 -5.31 -19.11 -6.78
C GLU A 45 -6.82 -18.91 -6.76
N LEU A 46 -7.28 -17.65 -6.70
CA LEU A 46 -8.71 -17.34 -6.73
C LEU A 46 -9.36 -17.71 -8.07
N SER A 47 -8.65 -17.52 -9.19
CA SER A 47 -9.17 -17.83 -10.53
C SER A 47 -9.32 -19.34 -10.75
N ALA A 48 -8.43 -20.14 -10.16
CA ALA A 48 -8.45 -21.60 -10.24
C ALA A 48 -9.54 -22.26 -9.39
N LEU A 49 -10.20 -21.52 -8.49
CA LEU A 49 -11.31 -22.07 -7.70
C LEU A 49 -12.50 -22.43 -8.60
N PRO A 50 -13.03 -23.67 -8.52
CA PRO A 50 -14.16 -24.11 -9.33
C PRO A 50 -15.46 -23.37 -8.99
N GLN A 51 -15.61 -22.92 -7.74
CA GLN A 51 -16.67 -22.02 -7.29
C GLN A 51 -16.09 -20.98 -6.33
N ARG A 52 -16.51 -19.72 -6.48
CA ARG A 52 -16.08 -18.60 -5.63
C ARG A 52 -17.26 -18.05 -4.86
N THR A 53 -17.02 -17.76 -3.59
CA THR A 53 -17.95 -16.92 -2.81
C THR A 53 -17.97 -15.50 -3.38
N VAL A 54 -19.05 -14.76 -3.12
CA VAL A 54 -19.15 -13.33 -3.49
C VAL A 54 -17.99 -12.52 -2.91
N GLY A 55 -17.53 -12.86 -1.70
CA GLY A 55 -16.35 -12.24 -1.09
C GLY A 55 -15.07 -12.48 -1.89
N GLN A 56 -14.82 -13.72 -2.32
CA GLN A 56 -13.68 -14.08 -3.15
C GLN A 56 -13.73 -13.43 -4.53
N GLN A 57 -14.91 -13.35 -5.15
CA GLN A 57 -15.07 -12.67 -6.43
C GLN A 57 -14.79 -11.16 -6.32
N ARG A 58 -15.30 -10.49 -5.28
CA ARG A 58 -14.98 -9.06 -5.02
C ARG A 58 -13.49 -8.86 -4.77
N LYS A 59 -12.85 -9.78 -4.05
CA LYS A 59 -11.41 -9.73 -3.79
C LYS A 59 -10.60 -9.88 -5.10
N LEU A 60 -10.98 -10.84 -5.95
CA LEU A 60 -10.37 -11.04 -7.26
C LEU A 60 -10.47 -9.77 -8.13
N ASP A 61 -11.67 -9.17 -8.21
CA ASP A 61 -11.89 -7.92 -8.94
C ASP A 61 -11.00 -6.78 -8.42
N CYS A 62 -10.87 -6.63 -7.10
CA CYS A 62 -10.01 -5.63 -6.49
C CYS A 62 -8.52 -5.86 -6.84
N LEU A 63 -8.03 -7.09 -6.75
CA LEU A 63 -6.65 -7.45 -7.07
C LEU A 63 -6.32 -7.18 -8.56
N VAL A 64 -7.22 -7.55 -9.46
CA VAL A 64 -7.06 -7.31 -10.91
C VAL A 64 -7.02 -5.81 -11.19
N LYS A 65 -7.94 -5.01 -10.64
CA LYS A 65 -7.96 -3.55 -10.83
C LYS A 65 -6.70 -2.88 -10.27
N ALA A 66 -6.25 -3.30 -9.09
CA ALA A 66 -5.02 -2.78 -8.49
C ALA A 66 -3.80 -3.06 -9.36
N LYS A 67 -3.67 -4.31 -9.88
CA LYS A 67 -2.58 -4.69 -10.77
C LYS A 67 -2.56 -3.86 -12.06
N ILE A 68 -3.74 -3.62 -12.66
CA ILE A 68 -3.85 -2.78 -13.87
C ILE A 68 -3.37 -1.35 -13.60
N ARG A 69 -3.72 -0.75 -12.45
CA ARG A 69 -3.26 0.60 -12.09
C ARG A 69 -1.74 0.66 -11.99
N VAL A 70 -1.11 -0.31 -11.33
CA VAL A 70 0.36 -0.35 -11.21
C VAL A 70 1.06 -0.50 -12.57
N ILE A 71 0.45 -1.22 -13.52
CA ILE A 71 0.99 -1.34 -14.89
C ILE A 71 0.81 -0.02 -15.65
N ARG A 72 -0.39 0.57 -15.62
CA ARG A 72 -0.67 1.85 -16.29
C ARG A 72 0.21 2.99 -15.77
N ASP A 73 0.36 3.10 -14.45
CA ASP A 73 1.25 4.11 -13.84
C ASP A 73 2.72 3.89 -14.26
N ARG A 74 3.13 2.64 -14.53
CA ARG A 74 4.46 2.34 -15.06
C ARG A 74 4.61 2.68 -16.54
N GLU A 75 3.57 2.53 -17.34
CA GLU A 75 3.57 2.95 -18.75
C GLU A 75 3.58 4.48 -18.86
N LEU A 76 2.81 5.19 -18.01
CA LEU A 76 2.80 6.66 -17.92
C LEU A 76 4.14 7.28 -17.47
N ILE A 77 5.03 6.53 -16.82
CA ILE A 77 6.37 7.00 -16.42
C ILE A 77 7.40 6.78 -17.56
N ARG A 78 7.04 6.03 -18.60
CA ARG A 78 7.91 5.74 -19.75
C ARG A 78 7.70 6.67 -20.95
N GLU A 79 6.58 7.39 -21.00
CA GLU A 79 6.32 8.53 -21.90
C GLU A 79 6.70 9.85 -21.23
#